data_AF-A0A1U7CMG8-F1
#
_entry.id   AF-A0A1U7CMG8-F1
#
_cell.length_a   1.000
_cell.length_b   1.000
_cell.length_c   1.000
_cell.angle_alpha   90.00
_cell.angle_beta   90.00
_cell.angle_gamma   90.00
#
_symmetry.space_group_name_H-M   'P 1'
#
loop_
_entity.id
_entity.type
_entity.pdbx_description
1 polymer ?
#
loop_
_entity_poly.entity_id
_entity_poly.type
_entity_poly.pdbx_seq_one_letter_code
_entity_poly.pdbx_strand_id
1 'polypeptide(L)' 'MLPRIQKPALRTLDLPPEFEDLTGVINSDVKVIVSILAERASERLLLSKRQTQQLQRSLWNSLAETINDKIKVLSVDRR' A
#
# COMPACT_ATOMS: atom_id res chain seq x y z
N MET A 1 -1.45 -30.68 -2.42
CA MET A 1 -2.17 -29.52 -2.99
C MET A 1 -1.50 -28.25 -2.49
N LEU A 2 -0.86 -27.47 -3.37
CA LEU A 2 -0.33 -26.16 -2.98
C LEU A 2 -1.51 -25.24 -2.63
N PRO A 3 -1.48 -24.50 -1.52
CA PRO A 3 -2.54 -23.57 -1.20
C PRO A 3 -2.69 -22.59 -2.36
N ARG A 4 -3.91 -22.47 -2.88
CA ARG A 4 -4.27 -21.48 -3.89
C ARG A 4 -3.95 -20.13 -3.26
N ILE A 5 -2.82 -19.52 -3.63
CA ILE A 5 -2.40 -18.20 -3.13
C ILE A 5 -3.51 -17.23 -3.57
N GLN A 6 -4.41 -16.93 -2.65
CA GLN A 6 -5.44 -15.94 -2.87
C GLN A 6 -4.72 -14.61 -3.08
N LYS A 7 -5.00 -13.95 -4.21
CA LYS A 7 -4.56 -12.58 -4.43
C LYS A 7 -5.33 -11.72 -3.42
N PRO A 8 -4.67 -11.15 -2.40
CA PRO A 8 -5.38 -10.28 -1.48
C PRO A 8 -5.94 -9.11 -2.28
N ALA A 9 -7.17 -8.70 -1.96
CA ALA A 9 -7.75 -7.49 -2.47
C ALA A 9 -6.85 -6.30 -2.10
N LEU A 10 -6.77 -5.30 -2.97
CA LEU A 10 -6.04 -4.09 -2.65
C LEU A 10 -6.85 -3.31 -1.62
N ARG A 11 -6.19 -2.88 -0.54
CA ARG A 11 -6.79 -1.96 0.43
C ARG A 11 -6.98 -0.59 -0.20
N THR A 12 -8.04 0.09 0.19
CA THR A 12 -8.29 1.48 -0.19
C THR A 12 -7.59 2.40 0.80
N LEU A 13 -7.01 3.49 0.29
CA LEU A 13 -6.60 4.61 1.13
C LEU A 13 -7.87 5.35 1.52
N ASP A 14 -8.25 5.25 2.79
CA ASP A 14 -9.53 5.74 3.33
C ASP A 14 -9.21 6.82 4.36
N LEU A 15 -9.01 8.03 3.86
CA LEU A 15 -8.67 9.18 4.69
C LEU A 15 -9.94 9.91 5.13
N PRO A 16 -9.93 10.50 6.33
CA PRO A 16 -11.01 11.36 6.79
C PRO A 16 -11.30 12.53 5.82
N PRO A 17 -12.54 13.05 5.79
CA PRO A 17 -12.95 14.11 4.87
C PRO A 17 -12.07 15.36 4.90
N GLU A 18 -11.48 15.69 6.05
CA GLU A 18 -10.55 16.81 6.20
C GLU A 18 -9.25 16.68 5.39
N PHE A 19 -9.00 15.52 4.75
CA PHE A 19 -7.86 15.25 3.87
C PHE A 19 -8.29 14.90 2.42
N GLU A 20 -9.52 15.21 2.01
CA GLU A 20 -10.04 14.88 0.67
C GLU A 20 -9.15 15.44 -0.45
N ASP A 21 -8.67 16.67 -0.28
CA ASP A 21 -7.76 17.38 -1.19
C ASP A 21 -6.39 16.69 -1.31
N LEU A 22 -5.90 16.08 -0.23
CA LEU A 22 -4.63 15.37 -0.18
C LEU A 22 -4.73 13.89 -0.54
N THR A 23 -5.93 13.32 -0.55
CA THR A 23 -6.14 11.88 -0.78
C THR A 23 -5.58 11.43 -2.12
N GLY A 24 -5.78 12.21 -3.18
CA GLY A 24 -5.24 11.90 -4.52
C GLY A 24 -3.70 11.95 -4.55
N VAL A 25 -3.11 12.95 -3.90
CA VAL A 25 -1.65 13.15 -3.82
C VAL A 25 -1.00 12.01 -3.04
N ILE A 26 -1.51 11.72 -1.83
CA ILE A 26 -0.99 10.65 -0.99
C ILE A 26 -1.11 9.30 -1.70
N ASN A 27 -2.22 9.05 -2.39
CA ASN A 27 -2.39 7.82 -3.19
C ASN A 27 -1.33 7.70 -4.29
N SER A 28 -1.05 8.79 -5.01
CA SER A 28 0.00 8.84 -6.03
C SER A 28 1.37 8.55 -5.45
N ASP A 29 1.72 9.21 -4.33
CA ASP A 29 3.02 9.03 -3.68
C ASP A 29 3.23 7.60 -3.19
N VAL A 30 2.21 7.01 -2.56
CA VAL A 30 2.27 5.61 -2.10
C VAL A 30 2.47 4.67 -3.28
N LYS A 31 1.80 4.89 -4.42
CA LYS A 31 2.02 4.08 -5.63
C LYS A 31 3.46 4.17 -6.13
N VAL A 32 4.05 5.37 -6.14
CA VAL A 32 5.43 5.59 -6.57
C VAL A 32 6.40 4.87 -5.62
N ILE A 33 6.24 5.05 -4.30
CA ILE A 33 7.06 4.40 -3.27
C ILE A 33 7.00 2.88 -3.42
N VAL A 34 5.80 2.30 -3.52
CA VAL A 34 5.60 0.86 -3.71
C VAL A 34 6.28 0.35 -4.97
N SER A 35 6.16 1.10 -6.07
CA SER A 35 6.75 0.72 -7.36
C SER A 35 8.28 0.68 -7.27
N ILE A 36 8.89 1.74 -6.74
CA ILE A 36 10.35 1.83 -6.58
C ILE A 36 10.87 0.73 -5.67
N LEU A 37 10.26 0.52 -4.50
CA LEU A 37 10.71 -0.49 -3.55
C LEU A 37 10.60 -1.91 -4.14
N ALA A 38 9.50 -2.21 -4.83
CA ALA A 38 9.31 -3.52 -5.44
C ALA A 38 10.25 -3.76 -6.62
N GLU A 39 10.54 -2.74 -7.43
CA GLU A 39 11.51 -2.81 -8.53
C GLU A 39 12.91 -3.10 -8.00
N ARG A 40 13.39 -2.29 -7.03
CA ARG A 40 14.70 -2.48 -6.41
C ARG A 40 14.85 -3.86 -5.76
N ALA A 41 13.81 -4.33 -5.07
CA ALA A 41 13.81 -5.66 -4.48
C ALA A 41 13.79 -6.76 -5.55
N SER A 42 13.06 -6.54 -6.65
CA SER A 42 13.01 -7.47 -7.78
C SER A 42 14.38 -7.69 -8.41
N GLU A 43 15.08 -6.60 -8.69
CA GLU A 43 16.45 -6.63 -9.23
C GLU A 43 17.42 -7.31 -8.26
N ARG A 44 17.38 -6.92 -6.98
CA ARG A 44 18.36 -7.39 -5.99
C ARG A 44 18.19 -8.86 -5.61
N LEU A 45 16.93 -9.34 -5.56
CA LEU A 45 16.58 -10.69 -5.14
C LEU A 45 16.25 -11.61 -6.33
N LEU A 46 16.38 -11.12 -7.56
CA LEU A 46 16.03 -11.84 -8.80
C LEU A 46 14.60 -12.41 -8.75
N LEU A 47 13.66 -11.58 -8.31
CA LEU A 47 12.27 -12.01 -8.16
C LEU A 47 11.65 -12.26 -9.53
N SER A 48 10.86 -13.33 -9.63
CA SER A 48 9.98 -13.50 -10.79
C SER A 48 8.97 -12.36 -10.89
N LYS A 49 8.39 -12.17 -12.08
CA LYS A 49 7.28 -11.23 -12.30
C LYS A 49 6.13 -11.45 -11.30
N ARG A 50 5.82 -12.71 -10.98
CA ARG A 50 4.78 -13.07 -10.02
C ARG A 50 5.14 -12.63 -8.60
N GLN A 51 6.38 -12.89 -8.15
CA GLN A 51 6.85 -12.47 -6.83
C GLN A 51 6.90 -10.94 -6.73
N THR A 52 7.31 -10.24 -7.79
CA THR A 52 7.33 -8.77 -7.85
C THR A 52 5.92 -8.19 -7.69
N GLN A 53 4.93 -8.74 -8.42
CA GLN A 53 3.53 -8.32 -8.27
C GLN A 53 2.96 -8.63 -6.88
N GLN A 54 3.34 -9.77 -6.29
CA GLN A 54 2.94 -10.11 -4.93
C GLN A 54 3.54 -9.12 -3.92
N LEU A 55 4.81 -8.76 -4.08
CA LEU A 55 5.49 -7.76 -3.25
C LEU A 55 4.82 -6.39 -3.39
N GLN A 56 4.55 -5.92 -4.60
CA GLN A 56 3.83 -4.65 -4.84
C GLN A 56 2.49 -4.62 -4.10
N ARG A 57 1.69 -5.69 -4.20
CA ARG A 57 0.40 -5.79 -3.50
C ARG A 57 0.56 -5.79 -1.99
N SER A 58 1.54 -6.52 -1.48
CA SER A 58 1.82 -6.60 -0.05
C SER A 58 2.22 -5.23 0.49
N LEU A 59 3.15 -4.55 -0.16
CA LEU A 59 3.62 -3.21 0.23
C LEU A 59 2.48 -2.18 0.17
N TRP A 60 1.68 -2.19 -0.91
CA TRP A 60 0.51 -1.33 -1.02
C TRP A 60 -0.45 -1.53 0.15
N ASN A 61 -0.83 -2.77 0.43
CA ASN A 61 -1.77 -3.08 1.50
C ASN A 61 -1.25 -2.66 2.87
N SER A 62 0.02 -2.95 3.18
CA SER A 62 0.62 -2.57 4.46
C SER A 62 0.74 -1.05 4.63
N LEU A 63 1.13 -0.32 3.57
CA LEU A 63 1.23 1.14 3.64
C LEU A 63 -0.14 1.81 3.74
N ALA A 64 -1.11 1.39 2.93
CA ALA A 64 -2.47 1.92 2.99
C ALA A 64 -3.09 1.71 4.38
N GLU A 65 -2.96 0.50 4.95
CA GLU A 65 -3.42 0.21 6.31
C GLU A 65 -2.72 1.10 7.35
N THR A 66 -1.39 1.19 7.30
CA THR A 66 -0.62 2.02 8.24
C THR A 66 -1.03 3.50 8.17
N ILE A 67 -1.22 4.03 6.97
CA ILE A 67 -1.63 5.43 6.78
C ILE A 67 -3.04 5.66 7.32
N ASN A 68 -3.99 4.79 6.97
CA ASN A 68 -5.37 4.88 7.45
C ASN A 68 -5.41 4.83 8.99
N ASP A 69 -4.70 3.89 9.61
CA ASP A 69 -4.68 3.73 11.07
C ASP A 69 -4.08 4.95 11.77
N LYS A 70 -2.95 5.47 11.26
CA LYS A 70 -2.28 6.63 11.86
C LYS A 70 -3.09 7.91 11.72
N ILE A 71 -3.69 8.15 10.54
CA ILE A 71 -4.51 9.34 10.33
C ILE A 71 -5.80 9.25 11.14
N LYS A 72 -6.44 8.08 11.21
CA LYS A 72 -7.64 7.87 12.01
C LYS A 72 -7.41 8.19 13.49
N VAL A 73 -6.32 7.70 14.09
CA VAL A 73 -5.98 7.99 15.49
C VAL A 73 -5.85 9.49 15.72
N LEU A 74 -5.09 10.19 14.87
CA LEU A 74 -4.87 11.63 15.00
C LEU A 74 -6.12 12.48 14.75
N SER A 75 -7.10 11.94 14.02
CA SER A 75 -8.36 12.61 13.73
C SER A 75 -9.39 12.45 14.84
N VAL A 76 -9.31 11.35 15.62
CA VAL A 76 -10.14 11.15 16.82
C VAL A 76 -9.70 12.08 17.95
N ASP A 77 -8.40 12.29 18.14
CA ASP A 77 -7.87 13.18 19.20
C ASP A 77 -8.16 14.68 18.96
N ARG A 78 -8.70 15.05 17.79
CA ARG A 78 -9.08 16.44 17.45
C ARG A 78 -10.55 16.76 17.68
N ARG A 79 -11.37 15.81 18.14
CA ARG A 79 -12.78 16.02 18.50
C ARG A 79 -12.97 16.06 20.01
#